data_AF-A0A1Y4RQT5-F1
#
_entry.id   AF-A0A1Y4RQT5-F1
#
_cell.length_a   1.000
_cell.length_b   1.000
_cell.length_c   1.000
_cell.angle_alpha   90.00
_cell.angle_beta   90.00
_cell.angle_gamma   90.00
#
_symmetry.space_group_name_H-M   'P 1'
#
loop_
_entity.id
_entity.type
_entity.pdbx_description
1 polymer ?
#
loop_
_entity_poly.entity_id
_entity_poly.type
_entity_poly.pdbx_seq_one_letter_code
_entity_poly.pdbx_strand_id
1 'polypeptide(L)'
;MKCPKCGRELKTGQLYCENCGQEIQIVPDYDPLDELLIGQVDSENKTPDAKKHDGTMSGGSVVKDGKEKHVELSGSREGRKKGEALPAPEKKRFRFRKRWVLVPAALFMCVAVFCLSYLWTTRENSYSYQLRRGKSLTESGNYEEAVSYLEKAQALQADTEGTDTEPLEYLARAYAHTGEEKLAADCMESAIRAEDDARGESGTLLELYLEYMEILNLTGQTEQIAEVIEGCPYADIQTELLPYRIEKPVCDVPEGTYSYYLRLELSAEYGTIYYTLDGTKPTEESTSYERPIELHEEGEVLLSAIAVNEKGMVSDPLVLVYKLEFQEDY
;
A
#
# COMPACT_ATOMS: atom_id res chain seq x y z
N MET A 1 -3.55 31.10 7.77
CA MET A 1 -2.25 30.94 7.07
C MET A 1 -1.40 32.21 7.21
N LYS A 2 -0.08 32.12 7.01
CA LYS A 2 0.85 33.25 6.89
C LYS A 2 1.31 33.37 5.43
N CYS A 3 1.70 34.56 4.98
CA CYS A 3 2.22 34.73 3.62
C CYS A 3 3.65 34.17 3.52
N PRO A 4 3.95 33.24 2.59
CA PRO A 4 5.28 32.61 2.49
C PRO A 4 6.39 33.64 2.26
N LYS A 5 6.11 34.69 1.47
CA LYS A 5 7.09 35.72 1.09
C LYS A 5 7.39 36.77 2.18
N CYS A 6 6.51 36.96 3.17
CA CYS A 6 6.68 38.06 4.15
C CYS A 6 6.26 37.73 5.59
N GLY A 7 5.89 36.48 5.89
CA GLY A 7 5.54 35.99 7.23
C GLY A 7 4.27 36.58 7.86
N ARG A 8 3.64 37.58 7.23
CA ARG A 8 2.47 38.29 7.76
C ARG A 8 1.22 37.43 7.67
N GLU A 9 0.39 37.47 8.71
CA GLU A 9 -0.86 36.72 8.75
C GLU A 9 -1.85 37.21 7.69
N LEU A 10 -2.51 36.25 7.04
CA LEU A 10 -3.44 36.46 5.94
C LEU A 10 -4.87 36.20 6.43
N LYS A 11 -5.82 37.03 5.99
CA LYS A 11 -7.24 36.83 6.30
C LYS A 11 -7.79 35.70 5.43
N THR A 12 -8.71 34.91 5.97
CA THR A 12 -9.33 33.79 5.26
C THR A 12 -10.00 34.26 3.97
N GLY A 13 -9.74 33.55 2.85
CA GLY A 13 -10.31 33.87 1.54
C GLY A 13 -9.57 34.94 0.71
N GLN A 14 -8.34 35.33 1.09
CA GLN A 14 -7.53 36.26 0.29
C GLN A 14 -6.59 35.53 -0.65
N LEU A 15 -6.76 35.75 -1.97
CA LEU A 15 -5.91 35.18 -3.03
C LEU A 15 -4.56 35.89 -3.20
N TYR A 16 -4.37 37.05 -2.58
CA TYR A 16 -3.11 37.81 -2.64
C TYR A 16 -2.82 38.52 -1.31
N CYS A 17 -1.53 38.60 -0.96
CA CYS A 17 -1.08 39.28 0.25
C CYS A 17 -1.13 40.81 0.08
N GLU A 18 -2.03 41.47 0.83
CA GLU A 18 -2.17 42.94 0.91
C GLU A 18 -0.85 43.69 1.17
N ASN A 19 0.16 43.04 1.77
CA ASN A 19 1.42 43.66 2.18
C ASN A 19 2.54 43.56 1.13
N CYS A 20 2.58 42.51 0.31
CA CYS A 20 3.71 42.25 -0.60
C CYS A 20 3.30 41.86 -2.03
N GLY A 21 2.00 41.83 -2.34
CA GLY A 21 1.46 41.51 -3.65
C GLY A 21 1.66 40.05 -4.09
N GLN A 22 2.13 39.17 -3.19
CA GLN A 22 2.31 37.76 -3.51
C GLN A 22 0.95 37.06 -3.62
N GLU A 23 0.73 36.39 -4.74
CA GLU A 23 -0.39 35.48 -4.95
C GLU A 23 -0.27 34.24 -4.07
N ILE A 24 -1.40 33.70 -3.63
CA ILE A 24 -1.52 32.62 -2.66
C ILE A 24 -2.21 31.46 -3.35
N GLN A 25 -1.43 30.47 -3.80
CA GLN A 25 -1.97 29.20 -4.27
C GLN A 25 -2.59 28.45 -3.08
N ILE A 26 -3.81 27.95 -3.28
CA ILE A 26 -4.60 27.17 -2.31
C ILE A 26 -4.79 25.72 -2.82
N VAL A 27 -4.48 25.48 -4.10
CA VAL A 27 -4.55 24.18 -4.78
C VAL A 27 -3.13 23.86 -5.27
N PRO A 28 -2.63 22.63 -5.10
CA PRO A 28 -1.35 22.21 -5.68
C PRO A 28 -1.31 22.39 -7.21
N ASP A 29 -0.12 22.61 -7.77
CA ASP A 29 0.05 22.78 -9.22
C ASP A 29 -0.20 21.45 -9.96
N TYR A 30 -1.37 21.37 -10.58
CA TYR A 30 -1.81 20.25 -11.42
C TYR A 30 -1.12 20.32 -12.79
N ASP A 31 -0.15 19.45 -13.06
CA ASP A 31 0.41 19.28 -14.40
C ASP A 31 -0.43 18.27 -15.22
N PRO A 32 -1.14 18.70 -16.29
CA PRO A 32 -1.89 17.79 -17.17
C PRO A 32 -1.00 16.83 -17.96
N LEU A 33 0.32 16.98 -17.95
CA LEU A 33 1.25 16.03 -18.55
C LEU A 33 1.38 14.74 -17.73
N ASP A 34 1.26 14.79 -16.40
CA ASP A 34 1.32 13.60 -15.54
C ASP A 34 0.18 12.61 -15.87
N GLU A 35 -1.03 13.09 -16.13
CA GLU A 35 -2.18 12.24 -16.49
C GLU A 35 -1.99 11.53 -17.85
N LEU A 36 -1.32 12.19 -18.80
CA LEU A 36 -0.95 11.59 -20.09
C LEU A 36 0.14 10.51 -19.98
N LEU A 37 0.98 10.55 -18.93
CA LEU A 37 1.93 9.49 -18.60
C LEU A 37 1.23 8.31 -17.92
N ILE A 38 0.22 8.57 -17.07
CA ILE A 38 -0.51 7.55 -16.31
C ILE A 38 -1.32 6.62 -17.21
N GLY A 39 -2.10 7.16 -18.16
CA GLY A 39 -3.00 6.35 -19.01
C GLY A 39 -2.33 5.29 -19.90
N GLN A 40 -0.99 5.29 -20.00
CA GLN A 40 -0.22 4.25 -20.67
C GLN A 40 -0.01 3.01 -19.78
N VAL A 41 0.07 3.18 -18.46
CA VAL A 41 0.40 2.10 -17.50
C VAL A 41 -0.78 1.14 -17.31
N ASP A 42 -2.01 1.67 -17.21
CA ASP A 42 -3.25 0.88 -17.07
C ASP A 42 -3.54 -0.02 -18.30
N SER A 43 -2.87 0.27 -19.41
CA SER A 43 -2.98 -0.48 -20.66
C SER A 43 -2.04 -1.71 -20.70
N GLU A 44 -0.95 -1.71 -19.92
CA GLU A 44 0.04 -2.80 -19.93
C GLU A 44 -0.25 -3.89 -18.88
N ASN A 45 -0.85 -3.54 -17.75
CA ASN A 45 -1.08 -4.47 -16.62
C ASN A 45 -2.28 -5.44 -16.79
N LYS A 46 -2.97 -5.47 -17.93
CA LYS A 46 -4.14 -6.36 -18.15
C LYS A 46 -3.74 -7.74 -18.71
N THR A 47 -3.25 -8.60 -17.82
CA THR A 47 -3.07 -10.04 -18.10
C THR A 47 -4.43 -10.75 -18.23
N PRO A 48 -4.65 -11.57 -19.28
CA PRO A 48 -5.95 -12.21 -19.50
C PRO A 48 -5.95 -13.73 -19.18
N ASP A 49 -6.23 -14.13 -17.94
CA ASP A 49 -6.69 -15.51 -17.70
C ASP A 49 -7.58 -15.69 -16.46
N ALA A 50 -8.86 -15.98 -16.71
CA ALA A 50 -9.80 -16.60 -15.77
C ALA A 50 -10.91 -17.28 -16.58
N LYS A 51 -11.19 -18.57 -16.33
CA LYS A 51 -12.14 -19.40 -17.11
C LYS A 51 -12.94 -20.33 -16.20
N LYS A 52 -14.16 -20.68 -16.65
CA LYS A 52 -15.20 -21.56 -16.03
C LYS A 52 -16.16 -20.81 -15.08
N HIS A 53 -17.45 -21.14 -14.95
CA HIS A 53 -18.40 -22.07 -15.62
C HIS A 53 -19.84 -21.51 -15.43
N ASP A 54 -20.89 -21.77 -16.23
CA ASP A 54 -20.98 -22.47 -17.52
C ASP A 54 -21.85 -21.70 -18.58
N GLY A 55 -23.17 -21.82 -18.79
CA GLY A 55 -24.17 -22.80 -18.32
C GLY A 55 -25.63 -22.54 -18.77
N THR A 56 -26.26 -23.52 -19.44
CA THR A 56 -27.72 -23.66 -19.74
C THR A 56 -28.37 -22.67 -20.75
N MET A 57 -29.50 -23.07 -21.37
CA MET A 57 -30.19 -22.36 -22.48
C MET A 57 -31.55 -21.75 -22.14
N SER A 58 -31.86 -20.58 -22.71
CA SER A 58 -33.16 -20.09 -23.25
C SER A 58 -33.03 -18.58 -23.58
N GLY A 59 -33.83 -17.91 -24.41
CA GLY A 59 -34.87 -18.35 -25.35
C GLY A 59 -35.94 -17.25 -25.56
N GLY A 60 -35.99 -16.56 -26.72
CA GLY A 60 -37.01 -15.52 -26.95
C GLY A 60 -36.79 -14.48 -28.06
N SER A 61 -37.06 -14.87 -29.31
CA SER A 61 -37.79 -14.17 -30.39
C SER A 61 -37.96 -12.62 -30.50
N VAL A 62 -38.10 -12.16 -31.77
CA VAL A 62 -39.03 -11.10 -32.28
C VAL A 62 -38.55 -9.63 -32.11
N VAL A 63 -38.49 -8.70 -33.11
CA VAL A 63 -39.05 -8.57 -34.50
C VAL A 63 -38.02 -7.99 -35.52
N LYS A 64 -38.38 -8.09 -36.82
CA LYS A 64 -37.89 -7.41 -38.06
C LYS A 64 -37.75 -5.86 -37.93
N ASP A 65 -37.09 -5.08 -38.80
CA ASP A 65 -37.12 -4.98 -40.29
C ASP A 65 -35.74 -4.52 -40.89
N GLY A 66 -35.48 -4.52 -42.21
CA GLY A 66 -36.28 -5.03 -43.34
C GLY A 66 -36.18 -4.20 -44.64
N LYS A 67 -35.21 -4.48 -45.53
CA LYS A 67 -35.27 -4.24 -47.00
C LYS A 67 -34.09 -4.87 -47.77
N GLU A 68 -34.26 -5.08 -49.07
CA GLU A 68 -33.32 -5.85 -49.92
C GLU A 68 -32.84 -5.09 -51.17
N LYS A 69 -31.65 -5.48 -51.67
CA LYS A 69 -31.26 -5.72 -53.10
C LYS A 69 -31.31 -4.53 -54.10
N HIS A 70 -30.22 -4.28 -54.85
CA HIS A 70 -29.85 -4.86 -56.17
C HIS A 70 -30.92 -4.60 -57.26
N VAL A 71 -30.63 -4.30 -58.54
CA VAL A 71 -29.51 -4.64 -59.45
C VAL A 71 -29.35 -3.49 -60.48
N GLU A 72 -28.19 -3.35 -61.16
CA GLU A 72 -28.25 -3.29 -62.64
C GLU A 72 -26.98 -3.79 -63.36
N LEU A 73 -27.19 -4.28 -64.58
CA LEU A 73 -26.29 -4.91 -65.55
C LEU A 73 -26.26 -4.00 -66.82
N SER A 74 -25.43 -4.10 -67.86
CA SER A 74 -24.32 -4.99 -68.27
C SER A 74 -23.65 -4.45 -69.57
N GLY A 75 -22.54 -5.07 -70.01
CA GLY A 75 -22.12 -5.09 -71.42
C GLY A 75 -20.85 -4.28 -71.79
N SER A 76 -20.11 -4.60 -72.87
CA SER A 76 -20.20 -5.78 -73.76
C SER A 76 -18.93 -5.99 -74.63
N ARG A 77 -18.64 -7.26 -74.99
CA ARG A 77 -17.87 -7.79 -76.15
C ARG A 77 -16.41 -7.33 -76.49
N GLU A 78 -15.51 -8.31 -76.36
CA GLU A 78 -14.59 -8.86 -77.40
C GLU A 78 -13.74 -7.96 -78.34
N GLY A 79 -12.43 -7.84 -78.01
CA GLY A 79 -11.37 -8.67 -78.65
C GLY A 79 -10.75 -8.28 -80.02
N ARG A 80 -9.41 -8.07 -80.04
CA ARG A 80 -8.54 -8.29 -81.23
C ARG A 80 -7.09 -8.68 -80.84
N LYS A 81 -6.24 -9.02 -81.82
CA LYS A 81 -5.00 -9.83 -81.67
C LYS A 81 -3.68 -9.04 -81.78
N LYS A 82 -2.67 -9.52 -81.04
CA LYS A 82 -1.19 -9.55 -81.29
C LYS A 82 -0.50 -8.36 -82.00
N GLY A 83 0.48 -7.78 -81.28
CA GLY A 83 1.73 -7.17 -81.79
C GLY A 83 2.74 -7.18 -80.62
N GLU A 84 3.84 -7.93 -80.72
CA GLU A 84 5.21 -7.46 -81.03
C GLU A 84 5.98 -6.91 -79.82
N ALA A 85 7.30 -7.08 -79.78
CA ALA A 85 8.12 -6.93 -78.57
C ALA A 85 9.35 -6.02 -78.79
N LEU A 86 9.61 -5.12 -77.83
CA LEU A 86 10.77 -4.22 -77.76
C LEU A 86 10.91 -3.72 -76.30
N PRO A 87 12.09 -3.19 -75.89
CA PRO A 87 13.13 -4.00 -75.26
C PRO A 87 13.09 -3.96 -73.71
N ALA A 88 13.91 -4.81 -73.08
CA ALA A 88 14.03 -4.88 -71.63
C ALA A 88 14.55 -3.56 -71.02
N PRO A 89 13.94 -3.05 -69.93
CA PRO A 89 14.44 -1.86 -69.26
C PRO A 89 15.80 -2.15 -68.60
N GLU A 90 16.79 -1.29 -68.86
CA GLU A 90 18.09 -1.38 -68.21
C GLU A 90 17.94 -1.39 -66.69
N LYS A 91 18.49 -2.41 -66.03
CA LYS A 91 18.60 -2.44 -64.57
C LYS A 91 19.68 -1.46 -64.13
N LYS A 92 19.39 -0.15 -64.20
CA LYS A 92 20.12 0.91 -63.50
C LYS A 92 20.07 0.60 -62.00
N ARG A 93 21.07 -0.16 -61.54
CA ARG A 93 21.30 -0.50 -60.14
C ARG A 93 21.52 0.81 -59.40
N PHE A 94 20.44 1.40 -58.91
CA PHE A 94 20.48 2.51 -57.97
C PHE A 94 21.21 1.98 -56.73
N ARG A 95 22.52 2.25 -56.66
CA ARG A 95 23.33 2.00 -55.46
C ARG A 95 22.93 3.07 -54.44
N PHE A 96 21.68 3.00 -53.96
CA PHE A 96 21.16 3.79 -52.87
C PHE A 96 22.14 3.61 -51.71
N ARG A 97 22.94 4.65 -51.50
CA ARG A 97 24.24 4.55 -50.84
C ARG A 97 23.96 4.47 -49.35
N LYS A 98 23.72 3.26 -48.81
CA LYS A 98 23.11 2.96 -47.49
C LYS A 98 23.36 4.00 -46.38
N ARG A 99 24.59 4.54 -46.28
CA ARG A 99 24.96 5.75 -45.52
C ARG A 99 23.92 6.88 -45.49
N TRP A 100 23.23 7.18 -46.61
CA TRP A 100 22.21 8.24 -46.71
C TRP A 100 20.88 7.91 -45.99
N VAL A 101 20.60 6.64 -45.70
CA VAL A 101 19.47 6.22 -44.85
C VAL A 101 19.93 6.06 -43.40
N LEU A 102 21.19 5.63 -43.18
CA LEU A 102 21.77 5.43 -41.85
C LEU A 102 21.89 6.74 -41.04
N VAL A 103 22.19 7.88 -41.67
CA VAL A 103 22.29 9.17 -40.97
C VAL A 103 20.95 9.63 -40.36
N PRO A 104 19.83 9.76 -41.11
CA PRO A 104 18.56 10.15 -40.51
C PRO A 104 18.02 9.09 -39.54
N ALA A 105 18.28 7.80 -39.77
CA ALA A 105 17.91 6.74 -38.82
C ALA A 105 18.68 6.86 -37.49
N ALA A 106 19.98 7.16 -37.54
CA ALA A 106 20.79 7.41 -36.34
C ALA A 106 20.33 8.68 -35.61
N LEU A 107 20.00 9.75 -36.35
CA LEU A 107 19.49 11.00 -35.75
C LEU A 107 18.13 10.77 -35.07
N PHE A 108 17.22 10.02 -35.70
CA PHE A 108 15.96 9.60 -35.08
C PHE A 108 16.18 8.74 -33.83
N MET A 109 17.13 7.79 -33.85
CA MET A 109 17.50 7.02 -32.65
C MET A 109 18.05 7.92 -31.53
N CYS A 110 18.89 8.91 -31.84
CA CYS A 110 19.39 9.87 -30.85
C CYS A 110 18.25 10.74 -30.27
N VAL A 111 17.29 11.17 -31.09
CA VAL A 111 16.10 11.90 -30.61
C VAL A 111 15.20 11.00 -29.77
N ALA A 112 14.99 9.75 -30.17
CA ALA A 112 14.20 8.78 -29.39
C ALA A 112 14.86 8.50 -28.03
N VAL A 113 16.18 8.30 -27.98
CA VAL A 113 16.92 8.14 -26.71
C VAL A 113 16.87 9.41 -25.87
N PHE A 114 16.98 10.61 -26.47
CA PHE A 114 16.85 11.88 -25.75
C PHE A 114 15.44 12.07 -25.17
N CYS A 115 14.39 11.79 -25.94
CA CYS A 115 13.01 11.87 -25.46
C CYS A 115 12.72 10.83 -24.37
N LEU A 116 13.21 9.59 -24.51
CA LEU A 116 13.09 8.56 -23.47
C LEU A 116 13.84 8.95 -22.20
N SER A 117 15.06 9.50 -22.33
CA SER A 117 15.84 10.04 -21.21
C SER A 117 15.11 11.19 -20.51
N TYR A 118 14.54 12.12 -21.28
CA TYR A 118 13.75 13.24 -20.75
C TYR A 118 12.50 12.75 -20.02
N LEU A 119 11.70 11.88 -20.64
CA LEU A 119 10.48 11.31 -20.06
C LEU A 119 10.76 10.48 -18.79
N TRP A 120 11.89 9.75 -18.77
CA TRP A 120 12.35 9.02 -17.59
C TRP A 120 12.76 9.99 -16.48
N THR A 121 13.53 11.04 -16.81
CA THR A 121 13.92 12.09 -15.84
C THR A 121 12.71 12.86 -15.29
N THR A 122 11.69 13.20 -16.10
CA THR A 122 10.47 13.83 -15.58
C THR A 122 9.65 12.88 -14.70
N ARG A 123 9.59 11.59 -15.05
CA ARG A 123 8.89 10.56 -14.26
C ARG A 123 9.59 10.27 -12.93
N GLU A 124 10.92 10.22 -12.90
CA GLU A 124 11.68 9.98 -11.66
C GLU A 124 11.66 11.16 -10.69
N ASN A 125 11.50 12.39 -11.19
CA ASN A 125 11.42 13.61 -10.37
C ASN A 125 10.00 14.17 -10.18
N SER A 126 8.94 13.44 -10.61
CA SER A 126 7.54 13.84 -10.37
C SER A 126 7.00 13.17 -9.10
N TYR A 127 6.80 13.97 -8.05
CA TYR A 127 6.18 13.55 -6.78
C TYR A 127 4.84 12.82 -7.02
N SER A 128 3.96 13.43 -7.83
CA SER A 128 2.60 12.93 -8.10
C SER A 128 2.61 11.58 -8.82
N TYR A 129 3.65 11.30 -9.61
CA TYR A 129 3.86 10.01 -10.23
C TYR A 129 4.41 8.97 -9.23
N GLN A 130 5.45 9.31 -8.47
CA GLN A 130 6.08 8.39 -7.52
C GLN A 130 5.07 7.91 -6.48
N LEU A 131 4.33 8.84 -5.86
CA LEU A 131 3.30 8.51 -4.86
C LEU A 131 2.21 7.61 -5.45
N ARG A 132 1.59 7.99 -6.58
CA ARG A 132 0.52 7.19 -7.20
C ARG A 132 0.97 5.79 -7.61
N ARG A 133 2.23 5.62 -8.04
CA ARG A 133 2.77 4.28 -8.32
C ARG A 133 3.01 3.48 -7.04
N GLY A 134 3.54 4.10 -6.00
CA GLY A 134 3.74 3.49 -4.68
C GLY A 134 2.43 3.00 -4.05
N LYS A 135 1.38 3.84 -4.04
CA LYS A 135 0.04 3.49 -3.58
C LYS A 135 -0.51 2.25 -4.29
N SER A 136 -0.53 2.27 -5.62
CA SER A 136 -1.01 1.15 -6.45
C SER A 136 -0.23 -0.16 -6.24
N LEU A 137 1.07 -0.09 -5.90
CA LEU A 137 1.87 -1.26 -5.55
C LEU A 137 1.52 -1.79 -4.15
N THR A 138 1.29 -0.91 -3.17
CA THR A 138 0.82 -1.26 -1.83
C THR A 138 -0.56 -1.92 -1.88
N GLU A 139 -1.51 -1.31 -2.60
CA GLU A 139 -2.87 -1.83 -2.83
C GLU A 139 -2.91 -3.19 -3.55
N SER A 140 -1.84 -3.55 -4.28
CA SER A 140 -1.69 -4.84 -4.95
C SER A 140 -0.80 -5.84 -4.21
N GLY A 141 -0.36 -5.51 -2.98
CA GLY A 141 0.47 -6.38 -2.14
C GLY A 141 1.95 -6.45 -2.54
N ASN A 142 2.42 -5.59 -3.44
CA ASN A 142 3.78 -5.57 -3.97
C ASN A 142 4.67 -4.63 -3.15
N TYR A 143 4.72 -4.86 -1.83
CA TYR A 143 5.29 -3.91 -0.85
C TYR A 143 6.78 -3.59 -1.08
N GLU A 144 7.61 -4.58 -1.45
CA GLU A 144 9.03 -4.37 -1.77
C GLU A 144 9.23 -3.36 -2.92
N GLU A 145 8.42 -3.45 -3.99
CA GLU A 145 8.46 -2.44 -5.06
C GLU A 145 7.90 -1.11 -4.56
N ALA A 146 6.80 -1.14 -3.78
CA ALA A 146 6.11 0.06 -3.30
C ALA A 146 7.03 0.99 -2.51
N VAL A 147 7.78 0.47 -1.54
CA VAL A 147 8.77 1.23 -0.75
C VAL A 147 9.68 2.05 -1.67
N SER A 148 10.23 1.43 -2.72
CA SER A 148 11.17 2.10 -3.65
C SER A 148 10.59 3.24 -4.50
N TYR A 149 9.26 3.39 -4.56
CA TYR A 149 8.57 4.55 -5.14
C TYR A 149 8.14 5.55 -4.06
N LEU A 150 7.71 5.08 -2.89
CA LEU A 150 7.24 5.93 -1.79
C LEU A 150 8.39 6.67 -1.10
N GLU A 151 9.56 6.05 -0.91
CA GLU A 151 10.80 6.72 -0.46
C GLU A 151 11.17 7.90 -1.37
N LYS A 152 10.97 7.75 -2.69
CA LYS A 152 11.24 8.81 -3.67
C LYS A 152 10.17 9.90 -3.62
N ALA A 153 8.91 9.56 -3.38
CA ALA A 153 7.87 10.54 -3.11
C ALA A 153 8.22 11.37 -1.86
N GLN A 154 8.58 10.73 -0.75
CA GLN A 154 9.00 11.40 0.48
C GLN A 154 10.23 12.30 0.27
N ALA A 155 11.23 11.84 -0.49
CA ALA A 155 12.40 12.64 -0.82
C ALA A 155 12.07 13.88 -1.68
N LEU A 156 11.21 13.74 -2.69
CA LEU A 156 10.75 14.85 -3.54
C LEU A 156 9.83 15.83 -2.80
N GLN A 157 9.10 15.35 -1.79
CA GLN A 157 8.28 16.20 -0.94
C GLN A 157 9.12 17.15 -0.07
N ALA A 158 10.29 16.73 0.40
CA ALA A 158 11.19 17.58 1.20
C ALA A 158 11.68 18.83 0.43
N ASP A 159 11.65 18.81 -0.90
CA ASP A 159 11.94 19.96 -1.78
C ASP A 159 10.70 20.84 -2.07
N THR A 160 9.51 20.49 -1.55
CA THR A 160 8.21 21.11 -1.85
C THR A 160 7.54 21.66 -0.58
N GLU A 161 6.89 22.84 -0.62
CA GLU A 161 6.30 23.50 0.56
C GLU A 161 4.98 22.84 1.08
N GLY A 162 4.81 21.52 0.95
CA GLY A 162 3.56 20.80 1.25
C GLY A 162 3.68 19.74 2.37
N THR A 163 2.80 19.83 3.38
CA THR A 163 2.61 18.83 4.44
C THR A 163 1.60 17.78 4.01
N ASP A 164 2.01 16.90 3.09
CA ASP A 164 1.27 15.71 2.67
C ASP A 164 1.74 14.51 3.53
N THR A 165 0.84 13.77 4.16
CA THR A 165 1.18 12.58 4.97
C THR A 165 1.10 11.28 4.18
N GLU A 166 0.50 11.29 2.99
CA GLU A 166 0.19 10.08 2.23
C GLU A 166 1.43 9.22 1.91
N PRO A 167 2.63 9.74 1.62
CA PRO A 167 3.80 8.88 1.40
C PRO A 167 4.24 8.15 2.68
N LEU A 168 4.10 8.77 3.85
CA LEU A 168 4.47 8.18 5.14
C LEU A 168 3.48 7.10 5.59
N GLU A 169 2.17 7.33 5.44
CA GLU A 169 1.13 6.31 5.69
C GLU A 169 1.37 5.06 4.84
N TYR A 170 1.54 5.24 3.52
CA TYR A 170 1.75 4.11 2.63
C TYR A 170 3.13 3.46 2.80
N LEU A 171 4.16 4.20 3.26
CA LEU A 171 5.42 3.60 3.72
C LEU A 171 5.21 2.75 4.97
N ALA A 172 4.44 3.22 5.95
CA ALA A 172 4.16 2.45 7.17
C ALA A 172 3.46 1.12 6.85
N ARG A 173 2.41 1.16 6.03
CA ARG A 173 1.72 -0.04 5.53
C ARG A 173 2.68 -0.98 4.80
N ALA A 174 3.56 -0.46 3.94
CA ALA A 174 4.51 -1.28 3.19
C ALA A 174 5.59 -1.90 4.09
N TYR A 175 6.21 -1.12 4.99
CA TYR A 175 7.24 -1.59 5.92
C TYR A 175 6.71 -2.63 6.91
N ALA A 176 5.48 -2.46 7.41
CA ALA A 176 4.83 -3.43 8.29
C ALA A 176 4.67 -4.79 7.59
N HIS A 177 4.38 -4.81 6.29
CA HIS A 177 4.28 -6.04 5.51
C HIS A 177 5.62 -6.59 4.99
N THR A 178 6.71 -5.81 4.95
CA THR A 178 8.06 -6.35 4.69
C THR A 178 8.81 -6.80 5.94
N GLY A 179 8.23 -6.59 7.14
CA GLY A 179 8.88 -6.92 8.42
C GLY A 179 9.87 -5.86 8.92
N GLU A 180 9.83 -4.65 8.38
CA GLU A 180 10.63 -3.50 8.84
C GLU A 180 9.85 -2.73 9.93
N GLU A 181 9.50 -3.45 10.99
CA GLU A 181 8.56 -3.06 12.07
C GLU A 181 8.79 -1.64 12.60
N LYS A 182 10.06 -1.27 12.80
CA LYS A 182 10.46 0.04 13.33
C LYS A 182 10.31 1.17 12.33
N LEU A 183 10.64 0.92 11.06
CA LEU A 183 10.44 1.90 10.00
C LEU A 183 8.94 2.16 9.79
N ALA A 184 8.08 1.18 10.03
CA ALA A 184 6.64 1.37 10.01
C ALA A 184 6.16 2.32 11.13
N ALA A 185 6.64 2.12 12.36
CA ALA A 185 6.33 3.00 13.49
C ALA A 185 6.92 4.42 13.29
N ASP A 186 8.19 4.54 12.91
CA ASP A 186 8.88 5.80 12.60
C ASP A 186 8.12 6.63 11.54
N CYS A 187 7.54 5.96 10.53
CA CYS A 187 6.73 6.62 9.50
C CYS A 187 5.40 7.16 10.05
N MET A 188 4.67 6.38 10.87
CA MET A 188 3.43 6.84 11.49
C MET A 188 3.67 7.99 12.48
N GLU A 189 4.71 7.91 13.31
CA GLU A 189 5.08 9.04 14.18
C GLU A 189 5.42 10.29 13.37
N SER A 190 6.10 10.13 12.23
CA SER A 190 6.46 11.24 11.34
C SER A 190 5.23 11.86 10.67
N ALA A 191 4.23 11.06 10.30
CA ALA A 191 2.96 11.53 9.74
C ALA A 191 2.17 12.32 10.79
N ILE A 192 2.01 11.75 12.00
CA ILE A 192 1.33 12.39 13.14
C ILE A 192 2.00 13.74 13.49
N ARG A 193 3.34 13.79 13.54
CA ARG A 193 4.09 15.03 13.78
C ARG A 193 3.90 16.08 12.67
N ALA A 194 3.90 15.66 11.40
CA ALA A 194 3.73 16.56 10.26
C ALA A 194 2.33 17.20 10.23
N GLU A 195 1.28 16.43 10.56
CA GLU A 195 -0.09 16.91 10.64
C GLU A 195 -0.32 17.81 11.88
N ASP A 196 0.30 17.49 13.03
CA ASP A 196 0.31 18.35 14.22
C ASP A 196 0.91 19.74 13.93
N ASP A 197 2.11 19.78 13.32
CA ASP A 197 2.79 21.02 12.90
C ASP A 197 1.99 21.80 11.83
N ALA A 198 1.28 21.10 10.94
CA ALA A 198 0.39 21.71 9.94
C ALA A 198 -0.84 22.42 10.56
N ARG A 199 -1.15 22.13 11.84
CA ARG A 199 -2.38 22.46 12.57
C ARG A 199 -3.56 21.59 12.13
N GLY A 200 -3.36 20.29 12.13
CA GLY A 200 -4.28 19.29 11.63
C GLY A 200 -5.71 19.41 12.14
N GLU A 201 -6.65 18.90 11.35
CA GLU A 201 -8.03 18.77 11.77
C GLU A 201 -8.15 17.54 12.71
N SER A 202 -8.94 17.63 13.79
CA SER A 202 -9.03 16.53 14.78
C SER A 202 -9.46 15.19 14.14
N GLY A 203 -10.16 15.22 13.01
CA GLY A 203 -10.48 14.04 12.20
C GLY A 203 -9.25 13.39 11.53
N THR A 204 -8.45 14.14 10.76
CA THR A 204 -7.26 13.59 10.07
C THR A 204 -6.21 13.09 11.06
N LEU A 205 -6.00 13.82 12.16
CA LEU A 205 -5.08 13.38 13.20
C LEU A 205 -5.59 12.11 13.92
N LEU A 206 -6.90 11.97 14.17
CA LEU A 206 -7.49 10.75 14.71
C LEU A 206 -7.32 9.56 13.77
N GLU A 207 -7.52 9.76 12.46
CA GLU A 207 -7.32 8.72 11.44
C GLU A 207 -5.86 8.19 11.45
N LEU A 208 -4.87 9.09 11.51
CA LEU A 208 -3.45 8.72 11.65
C LEU A 208 -3.14 7.96 12.96
N TYR A 209 -3.72 8.38 14.08
CA TYR A 209 -3.54 7.67 15.36
C TYR A 209 -4.20 6.28 15.35
N LEU A 210 -5.37 6.12 14.74
CA LEU A 210 -6.05 4.83 14.63
C LEU A 210 -5.28 3.87 13.72
N GLU A 211 -4.77 4.36 12.58
CA GLU A 211 -3.89 3.57 11.72
C GLU A 211 -2.59 3.19 12.43
N TYR A 212 -2.01 4.08 13.26
CA TYR A 212 -0.81 3.72 14.01
C TYR A 212 -1.08 2.54 14.97
N MET A 213 -2.26 2.48 15.61
CA MET A 213 -2.65 1.30 16.40
C MET A 213 -2.74 0.03 15.53
N GLU A 214 -3.31 0.10 14.33
CA GLU A 214 -3.38 -1.05 13.41
C GLU A 214 -1.98 -1.50 12.95
N ILE A 215 -1.07 -0.56 12.67
CA ILE A 215 0.33 -0.85 12.33
C ILE A 215 1.08 -1.49 13.51
N LEU A 216 0.90 -1.00 14.75
CA LEU A 216 1.50 -1.60 15.95
C LEU A 216 0.96 -3.03 16.18
N ASN A 217 -0.34 -3.26 15.98
CA ASN A 217 -0.94 -4.60 16.09
C ASN A 217 -0.42 -5.56 15.01
N LEU A 218 -0.35 -5.11 13.75
CA LEU A 218 0.15 -5.88 12.60
C LEU A 218 1.63 -6.26 12.75
N THR A 219 2.44 -5.34 13.29
CA THR A 219 3.88 -5.56 13.55
C THR A 219 4.16 -6.26 14.88
N GLY A 220 3.14 -6.48 15.72
CA GLY A 220 3.29 -7.08 17.06
C GLY A 220 3.93 -6.17 18.10
N GLN A 221 4.09 -4.88 17.80
CA GLN A 221 4.65 -3.83 18.68
C GLN A 221 3.60 -3.29 19.67
N THR A 222 2.77 -4.18 20.23
CA THR A 222 1.60 -3.77 21.04
C THR A 222 1.95 -3.27 22.44
N GLU A 223 3.22 -3.40 22.87
CA GLU A 223 3.75 -2.76 24.07
C GLU A 223 3.76 -1.22 23.99
N GLN A 224 3.88 -0.66 22.78
CA GLN A 224 3.94 0.79 22.56
C GLN A 224 2.58 1.48 22.66
N ILE A 225 1.48 0.74 22.57
CA ILE A 225 0.10 1.28 22.56
C ILE A 225 -0.19 2.13 23.82
N ALA A 226 0.29 1.69 24.99
CA ALA A 226 0.10 2.44 26.23
C ALA A 226 0.81 3.81 26.19
N GLU A 227 2.04 3.87 25.67
CA GLU A 227 2.81 5.10 25.52
C GLU A 227 2.21 6.03 24.46
N VAL A 228 1.73 5.50 23.32
CA VAL A 228 1.05 6.31 22.29
C VAL A 228 -0.25 6.93 22.82
N ILE A 229 -1.02 6.19 23.63
CA ILE A 229 -2.25 6.71 24.26
C ILE A 229 -1.94 7.78 25.31
N GLU A 230 -0.94 7.56 26.17
CA GLU A 230 -0.58 8.49 27.25
C GLU A 230 0.22 9.71 26.77
N GLY A 231 0.96 9.57 25.67
CA GLY A 231 1.66 10.66 24.98
C GLY A 231 0.76 11.52 24.08
N CYS A 232 -0.44 11.06 23.72
CA CYS A 232 -1.39 11.82 22.91
C CYS A 232 -1.86 13.09 23.67
N PRO A 233 -1.60 14.32 23.18
CA PRO A 233 -1.95 15.55 23.88
C PRO A 233 -3.42 15.96 23.69
N TYR A 234 -4.16 15.24 22.84
CA TYR A 234 -5.55 15.52 22.45
C TYR A 234 -6.52 14.62 23.21
N ALA A 235 -7.23 15.18 24.19
CA ALA A 235 -8.09 14.41 25.10
C ALA A 235 -9.30 13.76 24.42
N ASP A 236 -9.77 14.31 23.30
CA ASP A 236 -10.76 13.71 22.40
C ASP A 236 -10.19 12.46 21.74
N ILE A 237 -9.04 12.58 21.06
CA ILE A 237 -8.36 11.45 20.39
C ILE A 237 -7.96 10.37 21.41
N GLN A 238 -7.34 10.75 22.53
CA GLN A 238 -6.98 9.84 23.62
C GLN A 238 -8.16 9.01 24.11
N THR A 239 -9.37 9.59 24.17
CA THR A 239 -10.59 8.88 24.58
C THR A 239 -11.02 7.81 23.56
N GLU A 240 -10.96 8.12 22.27
CA GLU A 240 -11.27 7.16 21.18
C GLU A 240 -10.22 6.04 21.06
N LEU A 241 -8.99 6.28 21.53
CA LEU A 241 -7.92 5.27 21.58
C LEU A 241 -7.98 4.34 22.80
N LEU A 242 -8.66 4.71 23.91
CA LEU A 242 -8.75 3.86 25.11
C LEU A 242 -9.22 2.40 24.84
N PRO A 243 -10.19 2.12 23.96
CA PRO A 243 -10.61 0.75 23.64
C PRO A 243 -9.56 -0.10 22.93
N TYR A 244 -8.47 0.50 22.44
CA TYR A 244 -7.34 -0.21 21.81
C TYR A 244 -6.30 -0.66 22.84
N ARG A 245 -6.40 -0.25 24.12
CA ARG A 245 -5.50 -0.72 25.18
C ARG A 245 -5.49 -2.24 25.27
N ILE A 246 -4.28 -2.78 25.34
CA ILE A 246 -4.00 -4.20 25.51
C ILE A 246 -2.76 -4.33 26.37
N GLU A 247 -2.73 -5.32 27.25
CA GLU A 247 -1.58 -5.66 28.09
C GLU A 247 -1.39 -7.17 28.06
N LYS A 248 -0.16 -7.64 28.27
CA LYS A 248 0.11 -9.08 28.34
C LYS A 248 -0.53 -9.73 29.56
N PRO A 249 -1.00 -10.98 29.46
CA PRO A 249 -1.42 -11.74 30.62
C PRO A 249 -0.33 -11.82 31.70
N VAL A 250 -0.76 -11.96 32.94
CA VAL A 250 0.08 -12.33 34.08
C VAL A 250 -0.39 -13.66 34.66
N CYS A 251 0.54 -14.43 35.23
CA CYS A 251 0.24 -15.62 36.03
C CYS A 251 0.59 -15.34 37.50
N ASP A 252 -0.20 -15.89 38.42
CA ASP A 252 0.07 -15.86 39.86
C ASP A 252 1.31 -16.67 40.29
N VAL A 253 1.59 -17.80 39.62
CA VAL A 253 2.75 -18.67 39.88
C VAL A 253 3.90 -18.34 38.91
N PRO A 254 5.12 -18.06 39.41
CA PRO A 254 6.29 -17.85 38.56
C PRO A 254 6.81 -19.16 37.95
N GLU A 255 7.53 -19.06 36.83
CA GLU A 255 8.24 -20.18 36.21
C GLU A 255 9.26 -20.83 37.17
N GLY A 256 9.52 -22.14 36.99
CA GLY A 256 10.43 -22.89 37.84
C GLY A 256 10.18 -24.40 37.91
N THR A 257 10.93 -25.07 38.79
CA THR A 257 10.81 -26.51 39.07
C THR A 257 10.07 -26.73 40.38
N TYR A 258 9.07 -27.62 40.35
CA TYR A 258 8.11 -27.85 41.44
C TYR A 258 7.93 -29.35 41.69
N SER A 259 7.83 -29.74 42.96
CA SER A 259 7.63 -31.14 43.40
C SER A 259 6.23 -31.41 43.93
N TYR A 260 5.24 -30.68 43.41
CA TYR A 260 3.83 -30.76 43.77
C TYR A 260 2.97 -30.21 42.62
N TYR A 261 1.69 -30.60 42.57
CA TYR A 261 0.75 -30.16 41.54
C TYR A 261 0.56 -28.64 41.54
N LEU A 262 0.59 -28.02 40.36
CA LEU A 262 0.35 -26.58 40.21
C LEU A 262 -1.09 -26.30 39.80
N ARG A 263 -1.58 -25.13 40.19
CA ARG A 263 -2.86 -24.58 39.76
C ARG A 263 -2.61 -23.10 39.44
N LEU A 264 -2.48 -22.81 38.16
CA LEU A 264 -2.09 -21.52 37.61
C LEU A 264 -3.35 -20.67 37.39
N GLU A 265 -3.41 -19.49 38.01
CA GLU A 265 -4.44 -18.48 37.74
C GLU A 265 -3.86 -17.38 36.83
N LEU A 266 -4.43 -17.25 35.62
CA LEU A 266 -4.10 -16.20 34.67
C LEU A 266 -5.06 -15.01 34.83
N SER A 267 -4.56 -13.80 34.60
CA SER A 267 -5.37 -12.58 34.48
C SER A 267 -4.76 -11.59 33.47
N ALA A 268 -5.59 -10.68 32.97
CA ALA A 268 -5.24 -9.60 32.07
C ALA A 268 -6.20 -8.42 32.34
N GLU A 269 -5.73 -7.19 32.23
CA GLU A 269 -6.56 -5.99 32.46
C GLU A 269 -7.56 -5.77 31.30
N TYR A 270 -7.19 -6.19 30.09
CA TYR A 270 -7.96 -5.99 28.86
C TYR A 270 -8.07 -7.28 28.04
N GLY A 271 -9.29 -7.61 27.60
CA GLY A 271 -9.54 -8.69 26.63
C GLY A 271 -9.73 -10.10 27.21
N THR A 272 -9.81 -11.07 26.30
CA THR A 272 -9.93 -12.52 26.61
C THR A 272 -8.57 -13.19 26.47
N ILE A 273 -8.22 -14.07 27.40
CA ILE A 273 -6.93 -14.78 27.39
C ILE A 273 -7.04 -16.10 26.61
N TYR A 274 -6.10 -16.34 25.71
CA TYR A 274 -5.94 -17.57 24.93
C TYR A 274 -4.56 -18.17 25.18
N TYR A 275 -4.47 -19.49 25.35
CA TYR A 275 -3.22 -20.14 25.77
C TYR A 275 -2.95 -21.52 25.13
N THR A 276 -1.68 -21.92 25.21
CA THR A 276 -1.13 -23.23 24.87
C THR A 276 -0.23 -23.73 26.02
N LEU A 277 0.09 -25.03 26.05
CA LEU A 277 0.92 -25.67 27.09
C LEU A 277 2.14 -26.42 26.52
N ASP A 278 2.28 -26.42 25.19
CA ASP A 278 3.36 -27.04 24.41
C ASP A 278 4.35 -26.01 23.83
N GLY A 279 4.20 -24.73 24.19
CA GLY A 279 5.03 -23.63 23.71
C GLY A 279 4.72 -23.14 22.29
N THR A 280 3.67 -23.66 21.63
CA THR A 280 3.22 -23.10 20.35
C THR A 280 2.63 -21.70 20.52
N LYS A 281 2.77 -20.81 19.53
CA LYS A 281 2.24 -19.44 19.64
C LYS A 281 0.70 -19.49 19.70
N PRO A 282 0.06 -18.98 20.77
CA PRO A 282 -1.40 -18.95 20.87
C PRO A 282 -2.02 -17.97 19.86
N THR A 283 -3.30 -18.21 19.57
CA THR A 283 -4.18 -17.47 18.67
C THR A 283 -5.61 -17.46 19.23
N GLU A 284 -6.54 -16.71 18.62
CA GLU A 284 -7.97 -16.79 18.96
C GLU A 284 -8.58 -18.20 18.72
N GLU A 285 -7.93 -19.06 17.93
CA GLU A 285 -8.31 -20.47 17.74
C GLU A 285 -7.76 -21.41 18.83
N SER A 286 -6.93 -20.90 19.74
CA SER A 286 -6.34 -21.65 20.85
C SER A 286 -7.30 -21.79 22.04
N THR A 287 -6.86 -22.43 23.12
CA THR A 287 -7.73 -22.67 24.28
C THR A 287 -8.04 -21.35 24.99
N SER A 288 -9.32 -20.99 25.10
CA SER A 288 -9.75 -19.85 25.91
C SER A 288 -9.61 -20.16 27.40
N TYR A 289 -9.04 -19.22 28.16
CA TYR A 289 -8.89 -19.35 29.60
C TYR A 289 -10.19 -18.96 30.31
N GLU A 290 -10.96 -19.97 30.74
CA GLU A 290 -12.18 -19.81 31.53
C GLU A 290 -12.00 -20.18 33.01
N ARG A 291 -10.93 -20.89 33.35
CA ARG A 291 -10.68 -21.48 34.66
C ARG A 291 -9.19 -21.77 34.86
N PRO A 292 -8.69 -21.78 36.11
CA PRO A 292 -7.29 -22.08 36.42
C PRO A 292 -6.79 -23.37 35.78
N ILE A 293 -5.54 -23.34 35.32
CA ILE A 293 -4.87 -24.45 34.64
C ILE A 293 -4.22 -25.34 35.70
N GLU A 294 -4.60 -26.61 35.75
CA GLU A 294 -4.03 -27.56 36.71
C GLU A 294 -2.97 -28.44 36.05
N LEU A 295 -1.75 -28.48 36.62
CA LEU A 295 -0.66 -29.33 36.15
C LEU A 295 -0.43 -30.46 37.16
N HIS A 296 -0.79 -31.68 36.73
CA HIS A 296 -0.76 -32.90 37.55
C HIS A 296 0.26 -33.95 37.08
N GLU A 297 0.85 -33.79 35.90
CA GLU A 297 1.76 -34.75 35.27
C GLU A 297 3.22 -34.29 35.39
N GLU A 298 4.15 -35.24 35.50
CA GLU A 298 5.60 -34.95 35.49
C GLU A 298 6.09 -34.56 34.09
N GLY A 299 7.12 -33.71 34.06
CA GLY A 299 7.75 -33.27 32.81
C GLY A 299 7.93 -31.77 32.73
N GLU A 300 8.06 -31.26 31.51
CA GLU A 300 8.23 -29.85 31.19
C GLU A 300 6.98 -29.33 30.47
N VAL A 301 6.44 -28.21 30.94
CA VAL A 301 5.24 -27.56 30.41
C VAL A 301 5.61 -26.14 30.01
N LEU A 302 5.32 -25.79 28.76
CA LEU A 302 5.63 -24.49 28.17
C LEU A 302 4.33 -23.71 28.01
N LEU A 303 3.95 -22.98 29.07
CA LEU A 303 2.79 -22.09 29.02
C LEU A 303 3.12 -20.91 28.11
N SER A 304 2.30 -20.70 27.07
CA SER A 304 2.30 -19.47 26.28
C SER A 304 0.88 -18.92 26.25
N ALA A 305 0.69 -17.63 26.54
CA ALA A 305 -0.61 -16.99 26.63
C ALA A 305 -0.60 -15.56 26.08
N ILE A 306 -1.68 -15.19 25.38
CA ILE A 306 -1.96 -13.82 24.90
C ILE A 306 -3.32 -13.36 25.42
N ALA A 307 -3.52 -12.05 25.48
CA ALA A 307 -4.84 -11.44 25.57
C ALA A 307 -5.25 -10.86 24.21
N VAL A 308 -6.55 -10.86 23.91
CA VAL A 308 -7.13 -10.22 22.72
C VAL A 308 -8.34 -9.37 23.14
N ASN A 309 -8.34 -8.07 22.83
CA ASN A 309 -9.41 -7.15 23.22
C ASN A 309 -10.53 -7.02 22.16
N GLU A 310 -11.59 -6.25 22.48
CA GLU A 310 -12.75 -6.04 21.59
C GLU A 310 -12.42 -5.33 20.26
N LYS A 311 -11.21 -4.76 20.13
CA LYS A 311 -10.68 -4.15 18.90
C LYS A 311 -9.83 -5.10 18.06
N GLY A 312 -9.63 -6.36 18.51
CA GLY A 312 -8.74 -7.32 17.84
C GLY A 312 -7.25 -7.03 18.08
N MET A 313 -6.91 -6.27 19.12
CA MET A 313 -5.52 -6.00 19.49
C MET A 313 -4.97 -7.18 20.27
N VAL A 314 -3.84 -7.72 19.82
CA VAL A 314 -3.22 -8.92 20.37
C VAL A 314 -2.06 -8.53 21.27
N SER A 315 -2.03 -9.05 22.50
CA SER A 315 -0.95 -8.73 23.43
C SER A 315 0.39 -9.36 23.02
N ASP A 316 1.45 -8.72 23.48
CA ASP A 316 2.74 -9.34 23.77
C ASP A 316 2.53 -10.69 24.52
N PRO A 317 3.20 -11.80 24.13
CA PRO A 317 2.94 -13.11 24.72
C PRO A 317 3.60 -13.28 26.10
N LEU A 318 2.81 -13.69 27.09
CA LEU A 318 3.33 -14.31 28.30
C LEU A 318 3.90 -15.68 27.95
N VAL A 319 5.16 -15.95 28.30
CA VAL A 319 5.80 -17.28 28.14
C VAL A 319 6.43 -17.66 29.47
N LEU A 320 6.13 -18.85 30.00
CA LEU A 320 6.61 -19.35 31.28
C LEU A 320 6.93 -20.85 31.21
N VAL A 321 8.07 -21.25 31.80
CA VAL A 321 8.52 -22.65 31.84
C VAL A 321 8.25 -23.29 33.20
N TYR A 322 7.44 -24.35 33.22
CA TYR A 322 7.21 -25.15 34.43
C TYR A 322 7.84 -26.53 34.27
N LYS A 323 8.46 -27.04 35.34
CA LYS A 323 8.96 -28.41 35.40
C LYS A 323 8.45 -29.12 36.65
N LEU A 324 7.74 -30.23 36.48
CA LEU A 324 7.19 -31.02 37.58
C LEU A 324 8.04 -32.28 37.78
N GLU A 325 8.60 -32.43 38.98
CA GLU A 325 9.44 -33.55 39.41
C GLU A 325 8.96 -34.04 40.79
N PHE A 326 8.20 -35.13 40.85
CA PHE A 326 7.74 -35.70 42.11
C PHE A 326 8.82 -36.65 42.67
N GLN A 327 8.89 -36.74 44.00
CA GLN A 327 9.80 -37.70 44.64
C GLN A 327 9.03 -38.99 44.91
N GLU A 328 9.53 -40.11 44.38
CA GLU A 328 9.11 -41.44 44.83
C GLU A 328 9.57 -41.62 46.29
N ASP A 329 8.63 -41.59 47.24
CA ASP A 329 8.89 -41.97 48.64
C ASP A 329 9.16 -43.49 48.73
N TYR A 330 10.43 -43.86 48.95
CA TYR A 330 10.95 -45.24 49.03
C TYR A 330 11.05 -45.81 50.46
#